data_AF-F0H645-F1
#
_entry.id   AF-F0H645-F1
#
_cell.length_a   1.000
_cell.length_b   1.000
_cell.length_c   1.000
_cell.angle_alpha   90.00
_cell.angle_beta   90.00
_cell.angle_gamma   90.00
#
_symmetry.space_group_name_H-M   'P 1'
#
loop_
_entity.id
_entity.type
_entity.pdbx_description
1 polymer ?
#
loop_
_entity_poly.entity_id
_entity_poly.type
_entity_poly.pdbx_seq_one_letter_code
_entity_poly.pdbx_strand_id
1 'polypeptide(L)'
;MEYRFAPFKYYRIIYAAYRHWAINEQKKDINLDLEDDYDIMFFVEERFIEAYKTKGSYTNLILEGLDKLKLNLSQESPDSYKAACVYIVYKVLSSTKYPDYAQYFQSLHRFEHCISCEVVDKNVKEYIEKLFDDESHIANKLHQTVQFINNYDKIQKRDGVNLNNPDFSFDFKNYLDSGKSLDNISDIIKELPPPIYKVEIFLNRSRKKNDKRSQMDEVLFSKLSSGEKQFAYMMSTYIYHLINLESIHTATQTNSNGSNRVAYSMINMIFDEMELCFHPEYQRTFVNNLVSYIKRAGLNKTFSFNIILTTHSPFILSDIPACNILALKDGEPDEQFKNEKTLAANIYDILNNGFFMDDFIGEYSSIFIDEIIKKLNDPNDDISAKEQEILFEQISLIGDDFVRIKLLEKLDQCTNNRFSIEERKRILRKELDKLN
;
A
#
# COMPACT_ATOMS: atom_id res chain seq x y z
N MET A 1 6.04 -12.63 -8.48
CA MET A 1 5.06 -11.58 -8.85
C MET A 1 4.53 -12.00 -10.19
N GLU A 2 3.24 -12.27 -10.28
CA GLU A 2 2.64 -12.81 -11.48
C GLU A 2 1.90 -11.73 -12.25
N TYR A 3 2.08 -11.69 -13.57
CA TYR A 3 1.48 -10.71 -14.45
C TYR A 3 0.54 -11.39 -15.43
N ARG A 4 -0.69 -10.89 -15.52
CA ARG A 4 -1.75 -11.41 -16.38
C ARG A 4 -2.20 -10.33 -17.36
N PHE A 5 -2.39 -10.70 -18.62
CA PHE A 5 -2.80 -9.74 -19.66
C PHE A 5 -4.20 -9.19 -19.35
N ALA A 6 -4.32 -7.87 -19.19
CA ALA A 6 -5.57 -7.20 -18.78
C ALA A 6 -5.58 -5.71 -19.22
N PRO A 7 -5.62 -5.42 -20.54
CA PRO A 7 -5.46 -4.06 -21.06
C PRO A 7 -6.71 -3.17 -20.91
N PHE A 8 -7.85 -3.77 -20.56
CA PHE A 8 -9.21 -3.22 -20.72
C PHE A 8 -9.43 -1.82 -20.13
N LYS A 9 -8.70 -1.45 -19.07
CA LYS A 9 -8.80 -0.13 -18.44
C LYS A 9 -8.65 1.02 -19.44
N TYR A 10 -7.62 0.99 -20.28
CA TYR A 10 -7.35 2.11 -21.20
C TYR A 10 -8.28 2.09 -22.41
N TYR A 11 -8.61 0.90 -22.87
CA TYR A 11 -9.57 0.67 -23.94
C TYR A 11 -10.94 1.25 -23.59
N ARG A 12 -11.45 0.99 -22.37
CA ARG A 12 -12.68 1.61 -21.86
C ARG A 12 -12.61 3.14 -21.83
N ILE A 13 -11.48 3.71 -21.39
CA ILE A 13 -11.30 5.17 -21.35
C ILE A 13 -11.35 5.78 -22.75
N ILE A 14 -10.65 5.18 -23.71
CA ILE A 14 -10.61 5.64 -25.11
C ILE A 14 -12.00 5.53 -25.74
N TYR A 15 -12.66 4.39 -25.56
CA TYR A 15 -14.00 4.16 -26.09
C TYR A 15 -15.04 5.12 -25.49
N ALA A 16 -15.01 5.36 -24.17
CA ALA A 16 -15.89 6.32 -23.53
C ALA A 16 -15.68 7.75 -24.05
N ALA A 17 -14.42 8.17 -24.23
CA ALA A 17 -14.10 9.47 -24.82
C ALA A 17 -14.61 9.58 -26.27
N TYR A 18 -14.42 8.54 -27.07
CA TYR A 18 -14.95 8.47 -28.43
C TYR A 18 -16.48 8.55 -28.47
N ARG A 19 -17.17 7.79 -27.62
CA ARG A 19 -18.65 7.80 -27.53
C ARG A 19 -19.16 9.21 -27.23
N HIS A 20 -18.57 9.86 -26.23
CA HIS A 20 -18.94 11.23 -25.87
C HIS A 20 -18.73 12.21 -27.03
N TRP A 21 -17.60 12.11 -27.73
CA TRP A 21 -17.33 12.93 -28.91
C TRP A 21 -18.28 12.63 -30.09
N ALA A 22 -18.53 11.36 -30.39
CA ALA A 22 -19.39 10.93 -31.50
C ALA A 22 -20.85 11.37 -31.32
N ILE A 23 -21.34 11.39 -30.07
CA ILE A 23 -22.67 11.93 -29.71
C ILE A 23 -22.74 13.43 -30.00
N ASN A 24 -21.72 14.19 -29.57
CA ASN A 24 -21.67 15.64 -29.77
C ASN A 24 -21.58 16.03 -31.25
N GLU A 25 -20.84 15.26 -32.05
CA GLU A 25 -20.63 15.50 -33.48
C GLU A 25 -21.68 14.83 -34.39
N GLN A 26 -22.73 14.23 -33.82
CA GLN A 26 -23.79 13.52 -34.55
C GLN A 26 -23.28 12.49 -35.58
N LYS A 27 -22.23 11.73 -35.25
CA LYS A 27 -21.67 10.72 -36.17
C LYS A 27 -22.59 9.51 -36.33
N LYS A 28 -22.48 8.76 -37.43
CA LYS A 28 -23.32 7.56 -37.69
C LYS A 28 -23.26 6.49 -36.59
N ASP A 29 -22.19 6.48 -35.79
CA ASP A 29 -21.93 5.48 -34.74
C ASP A 29 -22.60 5.81 -33.38
N ILE A 30 -23.51 6.80 -33.30
CA ILE A 30 -24.19 7.21 -32.05
C ILE A 30 -24.88 6.04 -31.31
N ASN A 31 -25.33 5.02 -32.02
CA ASN A 31 -26.10 3.91 -31.44
C ASN A 31 -25.25 2.71 -30.98
N LEU A 32 -23.91 2.76 -31.13
CA LEU A 32 -23.03 1.64 -30.74
C LEU A 32 -22.76 1.68 -29.23
N ASP A 33 -23.47 0.89 -28.43
CA ASP A 33 -23.29 0.81 -26.96
C ASP A 33 -22.68 -0.54 -26.55
N LEU A 34 -21.34 -0.61 -26.57
CA LEU A 34 -20.60 -1.81 -26.23
C LEU A 34 -20.35 -1.85 -24.72
N GLU A 35 -20.74 -2.95 -24.08
CA GLU A 35 -20.49 -3.21 -22.65
C GLU A 35 -19.37 -4.24 -22.43
N ASP A 36 -19.20 -5.18 -23.35
CA ASP A 36 -18.20 -6.24 -23.26
C ASP A 36 -16.77 -5.72 -23.51
N ASP A 37 -15.83 -6.21 -22.70
CA ASP A 37 -14.44 -5.76 -22.72
C ASP A 37 -13.69 -6.15 -24.00
N TYR A 38 -14.00 -7.30 -24.58
CA TYR A 38 -13.37 -7.76 -25.82
C TYR A 38 -13.95 -7.05 -27.03
N ASP A 39 -15.26 -6.79 -27.05
CA ASP A 39 -15.89 -6.01 -28.12
C ASP A 39 -15.33 -4.57 -28.15
N ILE A 40 -15.20 -3.92 -26.99
CA ILE A 40 -14.55 -2.60 -26.87
C ILE A 40 -13.10 -2.69 -27.33
N MET A 41 -12.37 -3.73 -26.94
CA MET A 41 -10.98 -3.93 -27.35
C MET A 41 -10.87 -3.99 -28.86
N PHE A 42 -11.62 -4.88 -29.51
CA PHE A 42 -11.65 -5.04 -30.96
C PHE A 42 -12.00 -3.74 -31.68
N PHE A 43 -13.04 -3.03 -31.21
CA PHE A 43 -13.45 -1.74 -31.76
C PHE A 43 -12.32 -0.71 -31.76
N VAL A 44 -11.62 -0.57 -30.63
CA VAL A 44 -10.52 0.38 -30.49
C VAL A 44 -9.32 -0.05 -31.32
N GLU A 45 -8.98 -1.34 -31.38
CA GLU A 45 -7.81 -1.82 -32.14
C GLU A 45 -7.95 -1.60 -33.64
N GLU A 46 -9.11 -1.95 -34.23
CA GLU A 46 -9.39 -1.73 -35.64
C GLU A 46 -9.16 -0.25 -36.01
N ARG A 47 -9.77 0.67 -35.27
CA ARG A 47 -9.67 2.11 -35.53
C ARG A 47 -8.31 2.70 -35.16
N PHE A 48 -7.63 2.13 -34.17
CA PHE A 48 -6.27 2.52 -33.82
C PHE A 48 -5.31 2.22 -34.97
N ILE A 49 -5.46 1.06 -35.62
CA ILE A 49 -4.64 0.68 -36.77
C ILE A 49 -4.95 1.55 -37.99
N GLU A 50 -6.22 1.88 -38.23
CA GLU A 50 -6.61 2.87 -39.25
C GLU A 50 -5.98 4.25 -38.97
N ALA A 51 -6.06 4.73 -37.74
CA ALA A 51 -5.45 5.99 -37.32
C ALA A 51 -3.92 5.95 -37.52
N TYR A 52 -3.25 4.87 -37.13
CA TYR A 52 -1.82 4.69 -37.34
C TYR A 52 -1.41 4.73 -38.83
N LYS A 53 -2.18 4.09 -39.71
CA LYS A 53 -1.96 4.14 -41.17
C LYS A 53 -2.24 5.50 -41.79
N THR A 54 -3.07 6.33 -41.14
CA THR A 54 -3.42 7.66 -41.63
C THR A 54 -2.31 8.66 -41.29
N LYS A 55 -1.48 9.00 -42.28
CA LYS A 55 -0.37 9.93 -42.13
C LYS A 55 -0.83 11.28 -41.57
N GLY A 56 -0.23 11.71 -40.47
CA GLY A 56 -0.56 12.99 -39.82
C GLY A 56 -1.71 12.93 -38.82
N SER A 57 -2.30 11.76 -38.56
CA SER A 57 -3.15 11.57 -37.37
C SER A 57 -2.33 11.69 -36.09
N TYR A 58 -2.97 11.92 -34.94
CA TYR A 58 -2.25 11.94 -33.66
C TYR A 58 -1.52 10.62 -33.37
N THR A 59 -2.16 9.48 -33.61
CA THR A 59 -1.57 8.15 -33.41
C THR A 59 -0.35 7.95 -34.30
N ASN A 60 -0.45 8.32 -35.58
CA ASN A 60 0.67 8.26 -36.53
C ASN A 60 1.82 9.16 -36.08
N LEU A 61 1.55 10.43 -35.79
CA LEU A 61 2.56 11.41 -35.35
C LEU A 61 3.25 11.01 -34.04
N ILE A 62 2.52 10.43 -33.09
CA ILE A 62 3.07 10.00 -31.80
C ILE A 62 3.96 8.77 -31.97
N LEU A 63 3.50 7.76 -32.70
CA LEU A 63 4.26 6.52 -32.86
C LEU A 63 5.48 6.69 -33.78
N GLU A 64 5.34 7.42 -34.89
CA GLU A 64 6.46 7.72 -35.79
C GLU A 64 7.43 8.76 -35.20
N GLY A 65 6.94 9.64 -34.32
CA GLY A 65 7.77 10.67 -33.65
C GLY A 65 8.68 10.12 -32.54
N LEU A 66 8.55 8.85 -32.16
CA LEU A 66 9.39 8.21 -31.15
C LEU A 66 10.59 7.52 -31.83
N ASP A 67 11.69 8.26 -32.05
CA ASP A 67 12.87 7.77 -32.78
C ASP A 67 13.46 6.44 -32.26
N LYS A 68 13.33 6.14 -30.96
CA LYS A 68 13.85 4.89 -30.36
C LYS A 68 12.85 3.73 -30.41
N LEU A 69 11.64 3.91 -30.94
CA LEU A 69 10.61 2.89 -31.03
C LEU A 69 10.79 2.06 -32.32
N LYS A 70 11.11 0.78 -32.17
CA LYS A 70 11.22 -0.18 -33.27
C LYS A 70 9.85 -0.80 -33.53
N LEU A 71 9.00 -0.07 -34.24
CA LEU A 71 7.61 -0.44 -34.46
C LEU A 71 7.44 -1.32 -35.70
N ASN A 72 6.71 -2.43 -35.54
CA ASN A 72 6.21 -3.26 -36.64
C ASN A 72 4.74 -3.62 -36.38
N LEU A 73 3.88 -2.58 -36.35
CA LEU A 73 2.46 -2.71 -36.04
C LEU A 73 1.65 -3.03 -37.30
N SER A 74 0.82 -4.07 -37.20
CA SER A 74 -0.09 -4.53 -38.25
C SER A 74 -1.38 -5.10 -37.63
N GLN A 75 -2.36 -5.46 -38.47
CA GLN A 75 -3.60 -6.11 -38.01
C GLN A 75 -3.33 -7.45 -37.33
N GLU A 76 -2.33 -8.19 -37.84
CA GLU A 76 -1.93 -9.52 -37.37
C GLU A 76 -0.97 -9.46 -36.18
N SER A 77 -0.65 -8.26 -35.68
CA SER A 77 0.21 -8.12 -34.51
C SER A 77 -0.48 -8.70 -33.27
N PRO A 78 0.26 -9.34 -32.34
CA PRO A 78 -0.33 -9.91 -31.13
C PRO A 78 -1.05 -8.86 -30.26
N ASP A 79 -2.09 -9.27 -29.54
CA ASP A 79 -2.95 -8.37 -28.75
C ASP A 79 -2.16 -7.56 -27.71
N SER A 80 -1.19 -8.16 -27.02
CA SER A 80 -0.36 -7.43 -26.06
C SER A 80 0.57 -6.40 -26.72
N TYR A 81 0.99 -6.65 -27.96
CA TYR A 81 1.76 -5.70 -28.75
C TYR A 81 0.89 -4.52 -29.19
N LYS A 82 -0.32 -4.79 -29.71
CA LYS A 82 -1.31 -3.75 -30.06
C LYS A 82 -1.68 -2.92 -28.82
N ALA A 83 -2.00 -3.57 -27.70
CA ALA A 83 -2.33 -2.92 -26.43
C ALA A 83 -1.19 -2.05 -25.90
N ALA A 84 0.06 -2.48 -26.04
CA ALA A 84 1.23 -1.65 -25.69
C ALA A 84 1.31 -0.39 -26.56
N CYS A 85 1.06 -0.50 -27.88
CA CYS A 85 1.04 0.65 -28.78
C CYS A 85 -0.09 1.62 -28.44
N VAL A 86 -1.30 1.11 -28.20
CA VAL A 86 -2.46 1.90 -27.73
C VAL A 86 -2.12 2.63 -26.44
N TYR A 87 -1.50 1.93 -25.48
CA TYR A 87 -1.08 2.52 -24.21
C TYR A 87 -0.04 3.62 -24.38
N ILE A 88 0.93 3.49 -25.31
CA ILE A 88 1.91 4.56 -25.59
C ILE A 88 1.20 5.85 -25.98
N VAL A 89 0.28 5.79 -26.96
CA VAL A 89 -0.46 6.98 -27.43
C VAL A 89 -1.29 7.57 -26.29
N TYR A 90 -2.05 6.73 -25.59
CA TYR A 90 -2.79 7.16 -24.39
C TYR A 90 -1.87 7.82 -23.34
N LYS A 91 -0.69 7.27 -23.10
CA LYS A 91 0.27 7.77 -22.11
C LYS A 91 0.85 9.12 -22.53
N VAL A 92 1.16 9.30 -23.81
CA VAL A 92 1.63 10.59 -24.34
C VAL A 92 0.54 11.65 -24.19
N LEU A 93 -0.71 11.36 -24.56
CA LEU A 93 -1.82 12.31 -24.43
C LEU A 93 -2.14 12.63 -22.95
N SER A 94 -2.13 11.62 -22.08
CA SER A 94 -2.42 11.80 -20.65
C SER A 94 -1.32 12.55 -19.87
N SER A 95 -0.08 12.56 -20.37
CA SER A 95 1.05 13.24 -19.71
C SER A 95 1.00 14.77 -19.83
N THR A 96 0.12 15.31 -20.68
CA THR A 96 -0.12 16.75 -20.77
C THR A 96 -0.74 17.37 -19.52
N LYS A 97 -1.26 16.55 -18.59
CA LYS A 97 -1.80 17.02 -17.30
C LYS A 97 -0.74 17.51 -16.31
N TYR A 98 0.54 17.17 -16.54
CA TYR A 98 1.62 17.62 -15.69
C TYR A 98 1.97 19.07 -16.01
N PRO A 99 2.31 19.91 -15.01
CA PRO A 99 2.54 21.35 -15.20
C PRO A 99 3.49 21.70 -16.36
N ASP A 100 4.58 20.96 -16.51
CA ASP A 100 5.59 21.14 -17.57
C ASP A 100 5.10 20.95 -19.00
N TYR A 101 3.96 20.26 -19.14
CA TYR A 101 3.34 19.91 -20.42
C TYR A 101 1.95 20.54 -20.56
N ALA A 102 1.54 21.37 -19.60
CA ALA A 102 0.20 21.97 -19.54
C ALA A 102 -0.11 22.85 -20.76
N GLN A 103 0.91 23.43 -21.42
CA GLN A 103 0.74 24.17 -22.67
C GLN A 103 0.14 23.32 -23.81
N TYR A 104 0.33 22.00 -23.76
CA TYR A 104 -0.25 21.06 -24.73
C TYR A 104 -1.60 20.48 -24.27
N PHE A 105 -2.05 20.77 -23.04
CA PHE A 105 -3.23 20.15 -22.45
C PHE A 105 -4.51 20.41 -23.25
N GLN A 106 -4.81 21.68 -23.54
CA GLN A 106 -6.02 22.06 -24.28
C GLN A 106 -6.10 21.41 -25.67
N SER A 107 -4.93 21.19 -26.28
CA SER A 107 -4.80 20.80 -27.67
C SER A 107 -4.65 19.30 -27.86
N LEU A 108 -4.13 18.56 -26.87
CA LEU A 108 -3.82 17.12 -26.94
C LEU A 108 -4.55 16.26 -25.92
N HIS A 109 -5.04 16.77 -24.79
CA HIS A 109 -5.61 15.95 -23.71
C HIS A 109 -7.03 15.45 -24.02
N ARG A 110 -7.15 14.64 -25.08
CA ARG A 110 -8.40 14.05 -25.55
C ARG A 110 -8.13 12.62 -26.01
N PHE A 111 -8.82 11.64 -25.42
CA PHE A 111 -8.48 10.23 -25.61
C PHE A 111 -9.10 9.63 -26.87
N GLU A 112 -10.12 10.27 -27.45
CA GLU A 112 -10.63 9.93 -28.78
C GLU A 112 -9.56 10.11 -29.88
N HIS A 113 -8.56 10.97 -29.65
CA HIS A 113 -7.42 11.12 -30.57
C HIS A 113 -6.63 9.82 -30.77
N CYS A 114 -6.68 8.86 -29.84
CA CYS A 114 -6.04 7.56 -30.00
C CYS A 114 -6.56 6.78 -31.23
N ILE A 115 -7.81 7.01 -31.63
CA ILE A 115 -8.47 6.28 -32.72
C ILE A 115 -9.02 7.22 -33.79
N SER A 116 -8.62 8.49 -33.78
CA SER A 116 -9.03 9.47 -34.77
C SER A 116 -8.12 9.45 -35.98
N CYS A 117 -8.70 9.40 -37.17
CA CYS A 117 -8.01 9.54 -38.45
C CYS A 117 -7.91 11.01 -38.91
N GLU A 118 -8.27 11.98 -38.06
CA GLU A 118 -8.16 13.40 -38.38
C GLU A 118 -6.69 13.82 -38.49
N VAL A 119 -6.33 14.40 -39.65
CA VAL A 119 -4.99 14.90 -39.92
C VAL A 119 -4.81 16.27 -39.28
N VAL A 120 -3.73 16.45 -38.52
CA VAL A 120 -3.47 17.68 -37.78
C VAL A 120 -2.15 18.34 -38.17
N ASP A 121 -2.16 19.67 -38.31
CA ASP A 121 -0.97 20.48 -38.67
C ASP A 121 -0.18 20.95 -37.44
N LYS A 122 -0.17 20.16 -36.36
CA LYS A 122 0.48 20.51 -35.10
C LYS A 122 1.89 19.92 -35.04
N ASN A 123 2.86 20.72 -34.60
CA ASN A 123 4.18 20.21 -34.22
C ASN A 123 4.09 19.48 -32.85
N VAL A 124 3.61 18.25 -32.86
CA VAL A 124 3.57 17.35 -31.68
C VAL A 124 4.97 16.78 -31.39
N LYS A 125 5.88 16.83 -32.37
CA LYS A 125 7.21 16.20 -32.31
C LYS A 125 8.07 16.74 -31.17
N GLU A 126 8.13 18.06 -31.00
CA GLU A 126 8.90 18.69 -29.90
C GLU A 126 8.39 18.22 -28.51
N TYR A 127 7.08 18.08 -28.35
CA TYR A 127 6.49 17.55 -27.12
C TYR A 127 6.87 16.08 -26.89
N ILE A 128 6.80 15.26 -27.93
CA ILE A 128 7.12 13.83 -27.87
C ILE A 128 8.60 13.63 -27.49
N GLU A 129 9.51 14.34 -28.16
CA GLU A 129 10.94 14.31 -27.88
C GLU A 129 11.20 14.73 -26.42
N LYS A 130 10.64 15.86 -25.99
CA LYS A 130 10.78 16.35 -24.61
C LYS A 130 10.28 15.34 -23.57
N LEU A 131 9.11 14.74 -23.80
CA LEU A 131 8.54 13.74 -22.89
C LEU A 131 9.37 12.45 -22.87
N PHE A 132 9.92 12.07 -24.01
CA PHE A 132 10.69 10.84 -24.14
C PHE A 132 12.09 10.97 -23.52
N ASP A 133 12.68 12.16 -23.49
CA ASP A 133 13.95 12.44 -22.79
C ASP A 133 13.77 12.73 -21.28
N ASP A 134 12.52 12.72 -20.77
CA ASP A 134 12.22 12.94 -19.35
C ASP A 134 12.55 11.69 -18.52
N GLU A 135 13.67 11.71 -17.78
CA GLU A 135 14.09 10.60 -16.91
C GLU A 135 13.34 10.51 -15.57
N SER A 136 12.26 11.28 -15.38
CA SER A 136 11.45 11.23 -14.17
C SER A 136 10.32 10.21 -14.23
N HIS A 137 9.67 9.99 -13.07
CA HIS A 137 8.50 9.14 -12.93
C HIS A 137 7.34 9.42 -13.90
N ILE A 138 7.30 10.62 -14.51
CA ILE A 138 6.27 11.00 -15.48
C ILE A 138 6.34 10.10 -16.72
N ALA A 139 7.55 9.86 -17.24
CA ALA A 139 7.77 9.07 -18.46
C ALA A 139 8.17 7.62 -18.18
N ASN A 140 8.45 7.22 -16.93
CA ASN A 140 8.80 5.83 -16.58
C ASN A 140 7.89 4.78 -17.27
N LYS A 141 6.57 4.96 -17.23
CA LYS A 141 5.64 4.01 -17.87
C LYS A 141 5.68 4.05 -19.40
N LEU A 142 6.01 5.19 -19.99
CA LEU A 142 6.26 5.30 -21.43
C LEU A 142 7.52 4.51 -21.79
N HIS A 143 8.62 4.73 -21.07
CA HIS A 143 9.88 4.01 -21.27
C HIS A 143 9.74 2.50 -21.09
N GLN A 144 9.08 2.04 -20.03
CA GLN A 144 8.74 0.62 -19.81
C GLN A 144 8.04 0.02 -21.03
N THR A 145 7.06 0.74 -21.59
CA THR A 145 6.27 0.25 -22.71
C THR A 145 7.06 0.24 -24.02
N VAL A 146 7.89 1.28 -24.25
CA VAL A 146 8.79 1.33 -25.40
C VAL A 146 9.84 0.22 -25.32
N GLN A 147 10.41 -0.03 -24.13
CA GLN A 147 11.36 -1.12 -23.90
C GLN A 147 10.73 -2.49 -24.13
N PHE A 148 9.47 -2.68 -23.70
CA PHE A 148 8.70 -3.88 -23.97
C PHE A 148 8.53 -4.12 -25.48
N ILE A 149 8.08 -3.12 -26.23
CA ILE A 149 7.92 -3.22 -27.70
C ILE A 149 9.26 -3.56 -28.38
N ASN A 150 10.32 -2.83 -28.01
CA ASN A 150 11.65 -3.01 -28.60
C ASN A 150 12.27 -4.40 -28.34
N ASN A 151 11.82 -5.09 -27.28
CA ASN A 151 12.32 -6.40 -26.90
C ASN A 151 11.26 -7.51 -27.00
N TYR A 152 10.11 -7.23 -27.62
CA TYR A 152 8.94 -8.10 -27.60
C TYR A 152 9.26 -9.53 -28.06
N ASP A 153 9.91 -9.70 -29.21
CA ASP A 153 10.28 -11.01 -29.76
C ASP A 153 11.22 -11.82 -28.86
N LYS A 154 12.06 -11.14 -28.07
CA LYS A 154 12.96 -11.80 -27.11
C LYS A 154 12.18 -12.23 -25.89
N ILE A 155 11.30 -11.36 -25.37
CA ILE A 155 10.49 -11.62 -24.18
C ILE A 155 9.54 -12.80 -24.44
N GLN A 156 8.85 -12.82 -25.59
CA GLN A 156 7.89 -13.88 -25.93
C GLN A 156 8.55 -15.27 -26.05
N LYS A 157 9.84 -15.34 -26.36
CA LYS A 157 10.60 -16.60 -26.47
C LYS A 157 11.09 -17.14 -25.12
N ARG A 158 10.93 -16.40 -24.03
CA ARG A 158 11.37 -16.82 -22.70
C ARG A 158 10.45 -17.90 -22.16
N ASP A 159 11.04 -18.88 -21.48
CA ASP A 159 10.30 -19.98 -20.89
C ASP A 159 9.37 -19.47 -19.79
N GLY A 160 8.14 -19.99 -19.76
CA GLY A 160 7.09 -19.58 -18.82
C GLY A 160 6.58 -18.14 -18.99
N VAL A 161 6.78 -17.51 -20.15
CA VAL A 161 6.22 -16.19 -20.46
C VAL A 161 5.08 -16.30 -21.48
N ASN A 162 3.87 -15.95 -21.06
CA ASN A 162 2.71 -15.82 -21.95
C ASN A 162 2.21 -14.37 -21.95
N LEU A 163 2.43 -13.65 -23.06
CA LEU A 163 2.16 -12.22 -23.14
C LEU A 163 0.71 -11.88 -23.50
N ASN A 164 0.00 -12.76 -24.21
CA ASN A 164 -1.27 -12.43 -24.86
C ASN A 164 -2.49 -13.10 -24.24
N ASN A 165 -2.31 -14.25 -23.56
CA ASN A 165 -3.45 -15.01 -23.06
C ASN A 165 -3.90 -14.48 -21.68
N PRO A 166 -5.16 -14.02 -21.52
CA PRO A 166 -5.71 -13.57 -20.24
C PRO A 166 -5.82 -14.68 -19.18
N ASP A 167 -5.87 -15.94 -19.57
CA ASP A 167 -6.03 -17.08 -18.65
C ASP A 167 -4.70 -17.51 -17.99
N PHE A 168 -3.57 -17.04 -18.52
CA PHE A 168 -2.24 -17.38 -18.01
C PHE A 168 -1.54 -16.15 -17.44
N SER A 169 -0.73 -16.38 -16.41
CA SER A 169 0.19 -15.40 -15.88
C SER A 169 1.64 -15.77 -16.20
N PHE A 170 2.55 -14.81 -16.08
CA PHE A 170 3.99 -15.06 -16.07
C PHE A 170 4.64 -14.42 -14.85
N ASP A 171 5.66 -15.07 -14.28
CA ASP A 171 6.43 -14.48 -13.19
C ASP A 171 7.39 -13.39 -13.72
N PHE A 172 7.52 -12.31 -12.96
CA PHE A 172 8.45 -11.21 -13.23
C PHE A 172 9.88 -11.68 -13.54
N LYS A 173 10.38 -12.71 -12.85
CA LYS A 173 11.72 -13.26 -13.07
C LYS A 173 11.88 -13.85 -14.47
N ASN A 174 10.83 -14.50 -15.00
CA ASN A 174 10.83 -15.03 -16.36
C ASN A 174 10.72 -13.91 -17.40
N TYR A 175 10.08 -12.80 -17.02
CA TYR A 175 10.03 -11.59 -17.84
C TYR A 175 11.36 -10.85 -17.91
N LEU A 176 12.20 -10.90 -16.88
CA LEU A 176 13.50 -10.22 -16.88
C LEU A 176 14.52 -10.90 -17.79
N ASP A 177 15.52 -10.12 -18.23
CA ASP A 177 16.65 -10.68 -18.93
C ASP A 177 17.61 -11.36 -17.94
N SER A 178 18.05 -12.58 -18.23
CA SER A 178 18.79 -13.43 -17.29
C SER A 178 20.13 -12.85 -16.84
N GLY A 179 20.68 -11.86 -17.56
CA GLY A 179 21.92 -11.16 -17.23
C GLY A 179 21.75 -9.82 -16.50
N LYS A 180 20.52 -9.34 -16.24
CA LYS A 180 20.31 -8.06 -15.55
C LYS A 180 20.26 -8.24 -14.04
N SER A 181 21.25 -7.68 -13.33
CA SER A 181 21.15 -7.50 -11.88
C SER A 181 20.30 -6.27 -11.59
N LEU A 182 19.34 -6.40 -10.68
CA LEU A 182 18.51 -5.30 -10.21
C LEU A 182 18.83 -5.05 -8.74
N ASP A 183 19.73 -4.10 -8.51
CA ASP A 183 20.33 -3.90 -7.19
C ASP A 183 19.55 -2.89 -6.33
N ASN A 184 18.71 -2.05 -6.95
CA ASN A 184 17.89 -1.06 -6.25
C ASN A 184 16.45 -0.97 -6.80
N ILE A 185 15.57 -0.34 -6.01
CA ILE A 185 14.14 -0.25 -6.32
C ILE A 185 13.86 0.58 -7.57
N SER A 186 14.65 1.63 -7.82
CA SER A 186 14.49 2.49 -9.00
C SER A 186 14.71 1.70 -10.30
N ASP A 187 15.75 0.87 -10.34
CA ASP A 187 16.06 0.00 -11.47
C ASP A 187 14.95 -1.05 -11.67
N ILE A 188 14.46 -1.65 -10.58
CA ILE A 188 13.32 -2.59 -10.65
C ILE A 188 12.11 -1.90 -11.26
N ILE A 189 11.78 -0.68 -10.83
CA ILE A 189 10.64 0.08 -11.35
C ILE A 189 10.79 0.28 -12.86
N LYS A 190 11.97 0.65 -13.36
CA LYS A 190 12.19 0.88 -14.80
C LYS A 190 11.99 -0.39 -15.64
N GLU A 191 12.21 -1.57 -15.07
CA GLU A 191 12.09 -2.86 -15.76
C GLU A 191 10.72 -3.56 -15.55
N LEU A 192 9.76 -2.92 -14.88
CA LEU A 192 8.43 -3.52 -14.73
C LEU A 192 7.72 -3.69 -16.10
N PRO A 193 6.91 -4.75 -16.27
CA PRO A 193 6.07 -4.89 -17.45
C PRO A 193 5.16 -3.68 -17.68
N PRO A 194 4.75 -3.40 -18.93
CA PRO A 194 3.85 -2.30 -19.22
C PRO A 194 2.55 -2.43 -18.44
N PRO A 195 1.88 -1.31 -18.11
CA PRO A 195 0.71 -1.31 -17.26
C PRO A 195 -0.58 -1.78 -17.98
N ILE A 196 -0.43 -2.61 -19.01
CA ILE A 196 -1.45 -3.43 -19.67
C ILE A 196 -1.61 -4.82 -19.01
N TYR A 197 -0.72 -5.13 -18.06
CA TYR A 197 -0.78 -6.34 -17.26
C TYR A 197 -1.30 -6.03 -15.84
N LYS A 198 -2.17 -6.90 -15.33
CA LYS A 198 -2.58 -6.91 -13.92
C LYS A 198 -1.59 -7.76 -13.12
N VAL A 199 -1.13 -7.25 -11.99
CA VAL A 199 -0.17 -7.95 -11.12
C VAL A 199 -0.88 -8.63 -9.95
N GLU A 200 -0.49 -9.86 -9.67
CA GLU A 200 -0.82 -10.63 -8.48
C GLU A 200 0.45 -10.91 -7.68
N ILE A 201 0.42 -10.60 -6.38
CA ILE A 201 1.58 -10.72 -5.49
C ILE A 201 1.39 -11.96 -4.62
N PHE A 202 2.27 -12.93 -4.81
CA PHE A 202 2.40 -14.12 -3.98
C PHE A 202 3.52 -13.93 -2.97
N LEU A 203 3.23 -14.21 -1.71
CA LEU A 203 4.15 -14.07 -0.58
C LEU A 203 4.56 -15.46 -0.08
N ASN A 204 5.86 -15.67 0.07
CA ASN A 204 6.39 -16.92 0.58
C ASN A 204 6.60 -16.80 2.08
N ARG A 205 6.06 -17.76 2.84
CA ARG A 205 6.31 -17.84 4.28
C ARG A 205 7.77 -18.21 4.51
N SER A 206 8.55 -17.29 5.06
CA SER A 206 9.91 -17.57 5.53
C SER A 206 9.85 -18.40 6.81
N ARG A 207 9.94 -19.74 6.71
CA ARG A 207 10.24 -20.62 7.84
C ARG A 207 11.75 -20.91 7.88
N LYS A 208 12.28 -21.21 9.08
CA LYS A 208 13.71 -21.50 9.31
C LYS A 208 14.26 -22.48 8.26
N LYS A 209 15.54 -22.31 7.89
CA LYS A 209 16.30 -23.00 6.81
C LYS A 209 16.17 -24.54 6.70
N ASN A 210 15.58 -25.23 7.66
CA ASN A 210 15.51 -26.70 7.70
C ASN A 210 14.16 -27.31 7.29
N ASP A 211 13.17 -26.49 6.90
CA ASP A 211 11.84 -26.99 6.56
C ASP A 211 11.67 -27.17 5.03
N LYS A 212 11.81 -28.41 4.54
CA LYS A 212 11.72 -28.76 3.10
C LYS A 212 10.31 -28.58 2.48
N ARG A 213 9.33 -28.10 3.25
CA ARG A 213 7.96 -27.79 2.79
C ARG A 213 7.81 -26.39 2.15
N SER A 214 8.93 -25.72 1.90
CA SER A 214 9.02 -24.29 1.56
C SER A 214 8.37 -23.84 0.24
N GLN A 215 7.96 -24.75 -0.66
CA GLN A 215 7.35 -24.38 -1.96
C GLN A 215 5.82 -24.43 -2.00
N MET A 216 5.12 -25.01 -1.01
CA MET A 216 3.65 -25.18 -1.09
C MET A 216 2.83 -24.19 -0.24
N ASP A 217 3.48 -23.29 0.51
CA ASP A 217 2.82 -22.35 1.43
C ASP A 217 2.83 -20.90 0.89
N GLU A 218 2.58 -20.72 -0.41
CA GLU A 218 2.42 -19.37 -0.99
C GLU A 218 1.08 -18.76 -0.54
N VAL A 219 1.12 -17.51 -0.08
CA VAL A 219 -0.07 -16.77 0.34
C VAL A 219 -0.25 -15.58 -0.59
N LEU A 220 -1.42 -15.49 -1.21
CA LEU A 220 -1.79 -14.35 -2.03
C LEU A 220 -1.91 -13.10 -1.15
N PHE A 221 -1.34 -11.96 -1.58
CA PHE A 221 -1.39 -10.69 -0.86
C PHE A 221 -2.85 -10.27 -0.53
N SER A 222 -3.81 -10.60 -1.39
CA SER A 222 -5.23 -10.34 -1.16
C SER A 222 -5.84 -11.14 0.01
N LYS A 223 -5.18 -12.19 0.49
CA LYS A 223 -5.60 -12.99 1.66
C LYS A 223 -5.03 -12.49 2.99
N LEU A 224 -4.15 -11.48 2.97
CA LEU A 224 -3.67 -10.85 4.19
C LEU A 224 -4.80 -10.19 4.99
N SER A 225 -4.62 -10.09 6.30
CA SER A 225 -5.52 -9.36 7.18
C SER A 225 -5.59 -7.86 6.82
N SER A 226 -6.63 -7.16 7.27
CA SER A 226 -6.79 -5.72 7.02
C SER A 226 -5.60 -4.92 7.54
N GLY A 227 -5.15 -5.18 8.77
CA GLY A 227 -3.99 -4.50 9.37
C GLY A 227 -2.68 -4.75 8.61
N GLU A 228 -2.44 -5.97 8.14
CA GLU A 228 -1.27 -6.29 7.30
C GLU A 228 -1.29 -5.55 5.96
N LYS A 229 -2.45 -5.55 5.28
CA LYS A 229 -2.62 -4.83 4.02
C LYS A 229 -2.42 -3.34 4.21
N GLN A 230 -3.01 -2.77 5.26
CA GLN A 230 -2.89 -1.34 5.53
C GLN A 230 -1.45 -0.94 5.76
N PHE A 231 -0.72 -1.68 6.59
CA PHE A 231 0.71 -1.45 6.81
C PHE A 231 1.50 -1.50 5.49
N ALA A 232 1.30 -2.56 4.70
CA ALA A 232 2.01 -2.75 3.43
C ALA A 232 1.67 -1.66 2.40
N TYR A 233 0.39 -1.33 2.20
CA TYR A 233 -0.04 -0.30 1.26
C TYR A 233 0.47 1.08 1.64
N MET A 234 0.39 1.41 2.92
CA MET A 234 0.85 2.69 3.44
C MET A 234 2.36 2.84 3.25
N MET A 235 3.16 1.88 3.73
CA MET A 235 4.62 1.93 3.57
C MET A 235 5.03 2.00 2.10
N SER A 236 4.38 1.20 1.25
CA SER A 236 4.66 1.21 -0.20
C SER A 236 4.31 2.54 -0.84
N THR A 237 3.19 3.16 -0.45
CA THR A 237 2.75 4.47 -0.95
C THR A 237 3.77 5.56 -0.62
N TYR A 238 4.21 5.65 0.64
CA TYR A 238 5.23 6.64 1.03
C TYR A 238 6.53 6.44 0.26
N ILE A 239 7.05 5.21 0.22
CA ILE A 239 8.29 4.91 -0.52
C ILE A 239 8.14 5.21 -2.01
N TYR A 240 7.00 4.87 -2.62
CA TYR A 240 6.71 5.19 -4.02
C TYR A 240 6.74 6.70 -4.29
N HIS A 241 6.12 7.50 -3.44
CA HIS A 241 6.14 8.96 -3.59
C HIS A 241 7.53 9.55 -3.38
N LEU A 242 8.31 9.04 -2.43
CA LEU A 242 9.69 9.47 -2.24
C LEU A 242 10.58 9.15 -3.45
N ILE A 243 10.42 7.96 -4.05
CA ILE A 243 11.12 7.58 -5.29
C ILE A 243 10.72 8.51 -6.44
N ASN A 244 9.44 8.90 -6.53
CA ASN A 244 9.01 9.88 -7.54
C ASN A 244 9.67 11.25 -7.35
N LEU A 245 9.82 11.72 -6.11
CA LEU A 245 10.56 12.96 -5.81
C LEU A 245 12.05 12.81 -6.14
N GLU A 246 12.65 11.66 -5.89
CA GLU A 246 14.06 11.38 -6.22
C GLU A 246 14.27 11.38 -7.73
N SER A 247 13.31 10.85 -8.49
CA SER A 247 13.38 10.88 -9.97
C SER A 247 13.47 12.30 -10.55
N ILE A 248 12.96 13.32 -9.84
CA ILE A 248 13.10 14.73 -10.24
C ILE A 248 14.52 15.24 -10.01
N HIS A 249 15.20 14.81 -8.94
CA HIS A 249 16.62 15.11 -8.75
C HIS A 249 17.47 14.55 -9.88
N THR A 250 17.23 13.28 -10.23
CA THR A 250 17.95 12.63 -11.33
C THR A 250 17.71 13.39 -12.64
N ALA A 251 16.45 13.67 -12.98
CA ALA A 251 16.10 14.36 -14.23
C ALA A 251 16.66 15.78 -14.33
N THR A 252 16.71 16.53 -13.22
CA THR A 252 17.28 17.89 -13.19
C THR A 252 18.80 17.89 -13.33
N GLN A 253 19.49 16.84 -12.84
CA GLN A 253 20.94 16.69 -13.01
C GLN A 253 21.34 16.24 -14.41
N THR A 254 20.54 15.39 -15.06
CA THR A 254 20.87 14.84 -16.39
C THR A 254 20.50 15.76 -17.54
N ASN A 255 19.47 16.60 -17.38
CA ASN A 255 18.97 17.47 -18.45
C ASN A 255 19.15 18.97 -18.12
N SER A 256 20.30 19.53 -18.50
CA SER A 256 20.66 20.95 -18.28
C SER A 256 19.74 21.97 -18.96
N ASN A 257 18.86 21.55 -19.89
CA ASN A 257 18.09 22.44 -20.77
C ASN A 257 16.55 22.40 -20.60
N GLY A 258 15.96 21.63 -19.67
CA GLY A 258 14.53 21.29 -19.84
C GLY A 258 13.60 21.21 -18.62
N SER A 259 14.11 21.22 -17.39
CA SER A 259 13.27 21.01 -16.21
C SER A 259 13.26 22.24 -15.31
N ASN A 260 12.20 23.05 -15.39
CA ASN A 260 11.90 24.10 -14.39
C ASN A 260 11.42 23.51 -13.04
N ARG A 261 11.48 22.18 -12.87
CA ARG A 261 11.00 21.50 -11.66
C ARG A 261 11.98 21.72 -10.52
N VAL A 262 11.44 22.15 -9.38
CA VAL A 262 12.20 22.28 -8.14
C VAL A 262 12.48 20.89 -7.58
N ALA A 263 13.76 20.58 -7.36
CA ALA A 263 14.20 19.37 -6.70
C ALA A 263 14.30 19.62 -5.18
N TYR A 264 13.47 18.92 -4.39
CA TYR A 264 13.36 19.12 -2.93
C TYR A 264 14.25 18.16 -2.13
N SER A 265 15.24 18.66 -1.41
CA SER A 265 16.17 17.82 -0.62
C SER A 265 15.74 17.61 0.84
N MET A 266 14.77 18.38 1.34
CA MET A 266 14.22 18.24 2.70
C MET A 266 12.78 17.76 2.63
N ILE A 267 12.51 16.63 3.30
CA ILE A 267 11.19 15.99 3.32
C ILE A 267 10.64 16.05 4.74
N ASN A 268 9.47 16.67 4.88
CA ASN A 268 8.66 16.58 6.10
C ASN A 268 7.58 15.51 5.90
N MET A 269 7.65 14.43 6.68
CA MET A 269 6.64 13.37 6.67
C MET A 269 5.75 13.53 7.89
N ILE A 270 4.45 13.71 7.66
CA ILE A 270 3.46 13.84 8.72
C ILE A 270 2.54 12.63 8.64
N PHE A 271 2.35 11.97 9.78
CA PHE A 271 1.45 10.85 9.90
C PHE A 271 0.48 11.11 11.04
N ASP A 272 -0.81 10.92 10.75
CA ASP A 272 -1.89 11.16 11.69
C ASP A 272 -2.52 9.83 12.10
N GLU A 273 -2.27 9.38 13.33
CA GLU A 273 -2.81 8.14 13.94
C GLU A 273 -2.80 6.92 13.00
N MET A 274 -1.73 6.79 12.23
CA MET A 274 -1.60 5.82 11.15
C MET A 274 -1.69 4.36 11.63
N GLU A 275 -1.50 4.13 12.93
CA GLU A 275 -1.43 2.84 13.57
C GLU A 275 -2.76 2.31 14.14
N LEU A 276 -3.86 3.07 14.03
CA LEU A 276 -5.18 2.74 14.58
C LEU A 276 -5.71 1.34 14.21
N CYS A 277 -5.32 0.82 13.04
CA CYS A 277 -5.76 -0.49 12.55
C CYS A 277 -4.65 -1.54 12.52
N PHE A 278 -3.48 -1.21 13.09
CA PHE A 278 -2.37 -2.12 13.16
C PHE A 278 -2.55 -3.11 14.30
N HIS A 279 -2.17 -4.36 14.02
CA HIS A 279 -1.89 -5.29 15.09
C HIS A 279 -0.79 -4.70 16.00
N PRO A 280 -0.85 -4.87 17.34
CA PRO A 280 0.14 -4.30 18.27
C PRO A 280 1.60 -4.58 17.87
N GLU A 281 1.87 -5.77 17.32
CA GLU A 281 3.21 -6.12 16.81
C GLU A 281 3.69 -5.21 15.66
N TYR A 282 2.80 -4.72 14.81
CA TYR A 282 3.15 -3.75 13.76
C TYR A 282 3.33 -2.34 14.31
N GLN A 283 2.63 -1.98 15.39
CA GLN A 283 2.90 -0.73 16.10
C GLN A 283 4.30 -0.77 16.75
N ARG A 284 4.63 -1.87 17.42
CA ARG A 284 5.94 -2.10 18.07
C ARG A 284 7.10 -2.07 17.09
N THR A 285 6.91 -2.54 15.86
CA THR A 285 7.98 -2.58 14.84
C THR A 285 7.94 -1.38 13.89
N PHE A 286 7.02 -0.45 14.10
CA PHE A 286 6.71 0.63 13.16
C PHE A 286 7.92 1.51 12.84
N VAL A 287 8.53 2.12 13.86
CA VAL A 287 9.62 3.10 13.70
C VAL A 287 10.81 2.45 13.00
N ASN A 288 11.21 1.27 13.47
CA ASN A 288 12.28 0.49 12.84
C ASN A 288 11.97 0.17 11.38
N ASN A 289 10.76 -0.27 11.06
CA ASN A 289 10.38 -0.60 9.69
C ASN A 289 10.41 0.63 8.78
N LEU A 290 9.82 1.76 9.20
CA LEU A 290 9.83 3.02 8.47
C LEU A 290 11.27 3.47 8.12
N VAL A 291 12.13 3.56 9.15
CA VAL A 291 13.53 3.95 8.97
C VAL A 291 14.28 2.97 8.07
N SER A 292 14.03 1.67 8.23
CA SER A 292 14.67 0.65 7.43
C SER A 292 14.22 0.67 5.97
N TYR A 293 12.94 0.93 5.67
CA TYR A 293 12.45 1.08 4.30
C TYR A 293 13.11 2.27 3.60
N ILE A 294 13.19 3.44 4.26
CA ILE A 294 13.86 4.63 3.73
C ILE A 294 15.33 4.34 3.42
N LYS A 295 16.05 3.69 4.36
CA LYS A 295 17.47 3.35 4.20
C LYS A 295 17.71 2.33 3.09
N ARG A 296 16.91 1.26 3.02
CA ARG A 296 17.05 0.21 1.99
C ARG A 296 16.71 0.72 0.60
N ALA A 297 15.81 1.69 0.49
CA ALA A 297 15.53 2.37 -0.77
C ALA A 297 16.63 3.36 -1.18
N GLY A 298 17.63 3.62 -0.32
CA GLY A 298 18.72 4.57 -0.59
C GLY A 298 18.32 6.04 -0.47
N LEU A 299 17.07 6.32 -0.09
CA LEU A 299 16.47 7.67 -0.09
C LEU A 299 17.14 8.63 0.89
N ASN A 300 17.76 8.11 1.95
CA ASN A 300 18.51 8.90 2.93
C ASN A 300 19.87 9.43 2.39
N LYS A 301 20.26 9.06 1.17
CA LYS A 301 21.40 9.65 0.46
C LYS A 301 21.01 10.93 -0.28
N THR A 302 19.75 11.02 -0.70
CA THR A 302 19.20 12.13 -1.49
C THR A 302 18.48 13.13 -0.60
N PHE A 303 17.77 12.64 0.43
CA PHE A 303 16.90 13.46 1.26
C PHE A 303 17.33 13.52 2.73
N SER A 304 17.08 14.68 3.34
CA SER A 304 17.01 14.86 4.79
C SER A 304 15.56 14.74 5.25
N PHE A 305 15.29 13.94 6.27
CA PHE A 305 13.93 13.66 6.74
C PHE A 305 13.65 14.30 8.10
N ASN A 306 12.52 14.99 8.19
CA ASN A 306 11.83 15.30 9.44
C ASN A 306 10.55 14.46 9.49
N ILE A 307 10.32 13.73 10.58
CA ILE A 307 9.16 12.83 10.70
C ILE A 307 8.36 13.24 11.94
N ILE A 308 7.08 13.55 11.73
CA ILE A 308 6.13 13.94 12.76
C ILE A 308 5.03 12.88 12.79
N LEU A 309 4.77 12.33 13.96
CA LEU A 309 3.75 11.31 14.22
C LEU A 309 2.78 11.85 15.28
N THR A 310 1.49 11.77 15.04
CA THR A 310 0.49 11.74 16.13
C THR A 310 0.18 10.28 16.42
N THR A 311 0.09 9.91 17.70
CA THR A 311 -0.09 8.50 18.07
C THR A 311 -0.72 8.35 19.44
N HIS A 312 -1.60 7.36 19.55
CA HIS A 312 -2.09 6.85 20.84
C HIS A 312 -1.39 5.55 21.27
N SER A 313 -0.38 5.12 20.52
CA SER A 313 0.29 3.86 20.75
C SER A 313 1.47 4.01 21.71
N PRO A 314 1.41 3.42 22.92
CA PRO A 314 2.56 3.40 23.82
C PRO A 314 3.74 2.62 23.23
N PHE A 315 3.48 1.69 22.29
CA PHE A 315 4.54 0.96 21.60
C PHE A 315 5.40 1.88 20.73
N ILE A 316 4.77 2.80 19.99
CA ILE A 316 5.52 3.77 19.17
C ILE A 316 6.28 4.74 20.07
N LEU A 317 5.64 5.24 21.14
CA LEU A 317 6.29 6.14 22.09
C LEU A 317 7.49 5.48 22.79
N SER A 318 7.49 4.16 22.98
CA SER A 318 8.63 3.43 23.55
C SER A 318 9.90 3.48 22.69
N ASP A 319 9.79 3.79 21.39
CA ASP A 319 10.94 3.96 20.49
C ASP A 319 11.42 5.42 20.41
N ILE A 320 10.75 6.37 21.08
CA ILE A 320 11.00 7.81 20.93
C ILE A 320 11.35 8.42 22.30
N PRO A 321 12.46 9.18 22.43
CA PRO A 321 12.79 9.86 23.68
C PRO A 321 11.81 11.01 23.98
N ALA A 322 11.53 11.26 25.26
CA ALA A 322 10.53 12.26 25.70
C ALA A 322 10.81 13.68 25.21
N CYS A 323 12.08 14.06 25.02
CA CYS A 323 12.45 15.36 24.46
C CYS A 323 11.99 15.57 23.01
N ASN A 324 11.63 14.50 22.29
CA ASN A 324 11.09 14.54 20.93
C ASN A 324 9.57 14.29 20.91
N ILE A 325 8.90 14.30 22.06
CA ILE A 325 7.45 14.09 22.18
C ILE A 325 6.80 15.38 22.67
N LEU A 326 5.76 15.80 21.96
CA LEU A 326 4.84 16.84 22.42
C LEU A 326 3.60 16.16 22.98
N ALA A 327 3.55 15.97 24.30
CA ALA A 327 2.35 15.51 24.98
C ALA A 327 1.36 16.67 25.14
N LEU A 328 0.07 16.40 24.89
CA LEU A 328 -0.99 17.38 25.00
C LEU A 328 -1.98 16.94 26.08
N LYS A 329 -2.29 17.84 27.01
CA LYS A 329 -3.31 17.66 28.05
C LYS A 329 -4.30 18.81 27.98
N ASP A 330 -5.58 18.48 27.79
CA ASP A 330 -6.66 19.46 27.64
C ASP A 330 -6.41 20.52 26.55
N GLY A 331 -5.73 20.13 25.47
CA GLY A 331 -5.39 21.00 24.35
C GLY A 331 -4.11 21.82 24.51
N GLU A 332 -3.44 21.75 25.66
CA GLU A 332 -2.21 22.49 25.96
C GLU A 332 -0.99 21.55 26.09
N PRO A 333 0.24 22.02 25.78
CA PRO A 333 1.45 21.24 26.00
C PRO A 333 1.69 20.90 27.48
N ASP A 334 1.94 19.63 27.77
CA ASP A 334 2.39 19.21 29.10
C ASP A 334 3.93 19.36 29.20
N GLU A 335 4.36 20.47 29.79
CA GLU A 335 5.78 20.77 29.99
C GLU A 335 6.47 19.79 30.96
N GLN A 336 5.73 19.09 31.84
CA GLN A 336 6.32 18.13 32.76
C GLN A 336 6.73 16.84 32.05
N PHE A 337 6.02 16.48 30.99
CA PHE A 337 6.26 15.26 30.21
C PHE A 337 7.68 15.17 29.63
N LYS A 338 8.33 16.32 29.36
CA LYS A 338 9.72 16.35 28.85
C LYS A 338 10.74 15.72 29.81
N ASN A 339 10.41 15.58 31.09
CA ASN A 339 11.26 14.93 32.09
C ASN A 339 11.06 13.41 32.19
N GLU A 340 10.04 12.87 31.51
CA GLU A 340 9.77 11.43 31.49
C GLU A 340 10.84 10.66 30.73
N LYS A 341 10.89 9.34 30.98
CA LYS A 341 11.78 8.42 30.27
C LYS A 341 10.94 7.45 29.47
N THR A 342 10.72 7.77 28.21
CA THR A 342 9.88 6.97 27.30
C THR A 342 10.68 5.94 26.49
N LEU A 343 11.91 6.28 26.10
CA LEU A 343 12.74 5.39 25.27
C LEU A 343 13.05 4.08 26.00
N ALA A 344 12.66 2.96 25.39
CA ALA A 344 12.74 1.60 25.91
C ALA A 344 12.04 1.39 27.27
N ALA A 345 11.08 2.25 27.62
CA ALA A 345 10.33 2.14 28.86
C ALA A 345 9.28 1.02 28.79
N ASN A 346 8.81 0.59 29.97
CA ASN A 346 7.69 -0.34 30.05
C ASN A 346 6.43 0.34 29.51
N ILE A 347 5.65 -0.39 28.71
CA ILE A 347 4.37 0.08 28.16
C ILE A 347 3.41 0.54 29.26
N TYR A 348 3.41 -0.14 30.41
CA TYR A 348 2.60 0.24 31.55
C TYR A 348 2.98 1.63 32.08
N ASP A 349 4.28 1.90 32.23
CA ASP A 349 4.78 3.19 32.72
C ASP A 349 4.44 4.32 31.74
N ILE A 350 4.54 4.05 30.42
CA ILE A 350 4.17 5.01 29.38
C ILE A 350 2.66 5.31 29.41
N LEU A 351 1.82 4.29 29.58
CA LEU A 351 0.37 4.50 29.68
C LEU A 351 0.01 5.30 30.94
N ASN A 352 0.68 5.04 32.06
CA ASN A 352 0.46 5.75 33.31
C ASN A 352 0.90 7.21 33.26
N ASN A 353 2.11 7.46 32.78
CA ASN A 353 2.69 8.79 32.84
C ASN A 353 2.37 9.63 31.59
N GLY A 354 2.10 8.99 30.45
CA GLY A 354 2.01 9.65 29.14
C GLY A 354 0.65 9.64 28.46
N PHE A 355 -0.29 8.80 28.90
CA PHE A 355 -1.65 8.79 28.36
C PHE A 355 -2.71 9.32 29.32
N PHE A 356 -2.28 9.85 30.49
CA PHE A 356 -3.15 10.48 31.47
C PHE A 356 -4.35 9.59 31.86
N MET A 357 -4.12 8.28 31.91
CA MET A 357 -5.15 7.31 32.30
C MET A 357 -5.25 7.27 33.82
N ASP A 358 -6.46 7.44 34.35
CA ASP A 358 -6.72 7.34 35.79
C ASP A 358 -6.76 5.88 36.27
N ASP A 359 -7.11 4.94 35.38
CA ASP A 359 -7.21 3.51 35.67
C ASP A 359 -6.79 2.68 34.43
N PHE A 360 -6.28 1.46 34.67
CA PHE A 360 -5.88 0.48 33.66
C PHE A 360 -6.84 -0.69 33.56
N ILE A 361 -7.79 -0.76 34.49
CA ILE A 361 -8.88 -1.71 34.47
C ILE A 361 -10.04 -1.05 33.72
N GLY A 362 -10.74 -1.83 32.90
CA GLY A 362 -11.92 -1.30 32.20
C GLY A 362 -12.99 -0.89 33.21
N GLU A 363 -13.64 0.25 32.97
CA GLU A 363 -14.63 0.87 33.88
C GLU A 363 -15.68 -0.13 34.41
N TYR A 364 -16.23 -0.98 33.53
CA TYR A 364 -17.17 -2.02 33.94
C TYR A 364 -16.57 -3.01 34.95
N SER A 365 -15.32 -3.42 34.74
CA SER A 365 -14.61 -4.31 35.66
C SER A 365 -14.29 -3.63 36.98
N SER A 366 -13.94 -2.34 36.97
CA SER A 366 -13.74 -1.56 38.20
C SER A 366 -15.04 -1.47 39.01
N ILE A 367 -16.16 -1.10 38.37
CA ILE A 367 -17.49 -1.09 39.00
C ILE A 367 -17.88 -2.47 39.54
N PHE A 368 -17.65 -3.53 38.76
CA PHE A 368 -17.94 -4.91 39.16
C PHE A 368 -17.16 -5.34 40.41
N ILE A 369 -15.87 -5.00 40.48
CA ILE A 369 -15.03 -5.26 41.65
C ILE A 369 -15.53 -4.46 42.86
N ASP A 370 -15.87 -3.18 42.66
CA ASP A 370 -16.38 -2.31 43.72
C ASP A 370 -17.71 -2.81 44.30
N GLU A 371 -18.61 -3.32 43.47
CA GLU A 371 -19.86 -3.95 43.91
C GLU A 371 -19.61 -5.18 44.77
N ILE A 372 -18.65 -6.04 44.38
CA ILE A 372 -18.23 -7.19 45.18
C ILE A 372 -17.66 -6.72 46.52
N ILE A 373 -16.76 -5.72 46.50
CA ILE A 373 -16.14 -5.18 47.71
C ILE A 373 -17.20 -4.61 48.66
N LYS A 374 -18.19 -3.87 48.14
CA LYS A 374 -19.30 -3.31 48.92
C LYS A 374 -20.12 -4.41 49.58
N LYS A 375 -20.53 -5.44 48.84
CA LYS A 375 -21.26 -6.59 49.38
C LYS A 375 -20.48 -7.32 50.48
N LEU A 376 -19.19 -7.56 50.26
CA LEU A 376 -18.32 -8.22 51.25
C LEU A 376 -18.03 -7.35 52.48
N ASN A 377 -18.27 -6.05 52.41
CA ASN A 377 -18.04 -5.10 53.50
C ASN A 377 -19.30 -4.70 54.26
N ASP A 378 -20.50 -5.00 53.76
CA ASP A 378 -21.73 -4.57 54.40
C ASP A 378 -21.95 -5.38 55.69
N PRO A 379 -21.82 -4.76 56.88
CA PRO A 379 -21.94 -5.47 58.14
C PRO A 379 -23.39 -5.87 58.46
N ASN A 380 -24.38 -5.37 57.70
CA ASN A 380 -25.80 -5.64 57.92
C ASN A 380 -26.38 -6.67 56.93
N ASP A 381 -25.58 -7.15 55.97
CA ASP A 381 -26.02 -8.07 54.93
C ASP A 381 -25.50 -9.48 55.22
N ASP A 382 -26.39 -10.35 55.71
CA ASP A 382 -26.08 -11.76 55.98
C ASP A 382 -26.09 -12.52 54.65
N ILE A 383 -24.94 -12.56 53.97
CA ILE A 383 -24.81 -13.09 52.61
C ILE A 383 -25.26 -14.56 52.58
N SER A 384 -26.33 -14.86 51.85
CA SER A 384 -26.88 -16.21 51.79
C SER A 384 -25.90 -17.21 51.16
N ALA A 385 -25.99 -18.49 51.49
CA ALA A 385 -25.11 -19.53 50.94
C ALA A 385 -25.11 -19.57 49.40
N LYS A 386 -26.24 -19.24 48.77
CA LYS A 386 -26.38 -19.13 47.32
C LYS A 386 -25.65 -17.91 46.76
N GLU A 387 -25.72 -16.77 47.44
CA GLU A 387 -24.99 -15.56 47.04
C GLU A 387 -23.49 -15.71 47.24
N GLN A 388 -23.05 -16.43 48.28
CA GLN A 388 -21.63 -16.77 48.47
C GLN A 388 -21.08 -17.59 47.31
N GLU A 389 -21.83 -18.57 46.81
CA GLU A 389 -21.46 -19.36 45.62
C GLU A 389 -21.38 -18.49 44.36
N ILE A 390 -22.35 -17.58 44.18
CA ILE A 390 -22.34 -16.61 43.07
C ILE A 390 -21.11 -15.70 43.15
N LEU A 391 -20.81 -15.16 44.34
CA LEU A 391 -19.65 -14.30 44.56
C LEU A 391 -18.34 -15.06 44.31
N PHE A 392 -18.25 -16.31 44.74
CA PHE A 392 -17.08 -17.15 44.49
C PHE A 392 -16.86 -17.37 42.98
N GLU A 393 -17.92 -17.69 42.22
CA GLU A 393 -17.84 -17.84 40.77
C GLU A 393 -17.44 -16.52 40.10
N GLN A 394 -18.02 -15.39 40.52
CA GLN A 394 -17.70 -14.05 40.04
C GLN A 394 -16.24 -13.66 40.29
N ILE A 395 -15.75 -13.84 41.52
CA ILE A 395 -14.35 -13.56 41.88
C ILE A 395 -13.41 -14.47 41.10
N SER A 396 -13.80 -15.73 40.85
CA SER A 396 -13.01 -16.69 40.09
C SER A 396 -12.78 -16.32 38.63
N LEU A 397 -13.58 -15.40 38.06
CA LEU A 397 -13.42 -14.87 36.70
C LEU A 397 -12.39 -13.73 36.60
N ILE A 398 -12.03 -13.10 37.73
CA ILE A 398 -11.10 -11.97 37.76
C ILE A 398 -9.72 -12.42 37.29
N GLY A 399 -9.17 -11.77 36.27
CA GLY A 399 -7.88 -12.14 35.67
C GLY A 399 -6.66 -11.75 36.51
N ASP A 400 -6.75 -10.68 37.29
CA ASP A 400 -5.67 -10.26 38.19
C ASP A 400 -5.58 -11.17 39.42
N ASP A 401 -4.44 -11.83 39.59
CA ASP A 401 -4.22 -12.80 40.66
C ASP A 401 -4.25 -12.15 42.04
N PHE A 402 -3.70 -10.95 42.19
CA PHE A 402 -3.62 -10.27 43.48
C PHE A 402 -5.00 -9.81 43.95
N VAL A 403 -5.76 -9.14 43.07
CA VAL A 403 -7.15 -8.71 43.35
C VAL A 403 -8.01 -9.93 43.67
N ARG A 404 -7.93 -10.98 42.86
CA ARG A 404 -8.70 -12.21 43.07
C ARG A 404 -8.40 -12.86 44.41
N ILE A 405 -7.12 -13.05 44.75
CA ILE A 405 -6.70 -13.63 46.04
C ILE A 405 -7.25 -12.81 47.21
N LYS A 406 -7.14 -11.47 47.15
CA LYS A 406 -7.62 -10.60 48.23
C LYS A 406 -9.13 -10.63 48.42
N LEU A 407 -9.89 -10.70 47.33
CA LEU A 407 -11.35 -10.82 47.40
C LEU A 407 -11.79 -12.20 47.93
N LEU A 408 -11.08 -13.27 47.55
CA LEU A 408 -11.33 -14.62 48.10
C LEU A 408 -11.01 -14.70 49.59
N GLU A 409 -9.86 -14.16 50.03
CA GLU A 409 -9.51 -14.09 51.46
C GLU A 409 -10.60 -13.40 52.27
N LYS A 410 -11.22 -12.36 51.70
CA LYS A 410 -12.28 -11.61 52.35
C LYS A 410 -13.62 -12.34 52.34
N LEU A 411 -13.98 -12.98 51.23
CA LEU A 411 -15.15 -13.86 51.18
C LEU A 411 -15.01 -14.99 52.21
N ASP A 412 -13.83 -15.61 52.33
CA ASP A 412 -13.56 -16.67 53.30
C ASP A 412 -13.74 -16.24 54.76
N GLN A 413 -13.41 -14.99 55.09
CA GLN A 413 -13.66 -14.40 56.41
C GLN A 413 -15.17 -14.33 56.72
N CYS A 414 -15.99 -14.03 55.71
CA CYS A 414 -17.45 -14.04 55.84
C CYS A 414 -18.04 -15.46 55.90
N THR A 415 -17.30 -16.49 55.49
CA THR A 415 -17.84 -17.85 55.25
C THR A 415 -17.09 -18.98 55.96
N ASN A 416 -16.36 -18.68 57.05
CA ASN A 416 -15.60 -19.68 57.83
C ASN A 416 -14.64 -20.55 57.00
N ASN A 417 -13.89 -19.96 56.06
CA ASN A 417 -12.88 -20.63 55.21
C ASN A 417 -13.40 -21.73 54.26
N ARG A 418 -14.70 -21.75 53.92
CA ARG A 418 -15.29 -22.73 53.00
C ARG A 418 -14.64 -22.72 51.60
N PHE A 419 -14.38 -21.55 51.03
CA PHE A 419 -14.01 -21.40 49.62
C PHE A 419 -12.50 -21.45 49.38
N SER A 420 -11.67 -21.11 50.38
CA SER A 420 -10.21 -21.29 50.36
C SER A 420 -9.81 -22.73 50.03
N ILE A 421 -10.55 -23.69 50.56
CA ILE A 421 -10.32 -25.12 50.34
C ILE A 421 -10.71 -25.52 48.92
N GLU A 422 -11.77 -24.94 48.37
CA GLU A 422 -12.22 -25.21 46.99
C GLU A 422 -11.28 -24.59 45.96
N GLU A 423 -10.81 -23.36 46.17
CA GLU A 423 -9.85 -22.73 45.28
C GLU A 423 -8.50 -23.46 45.31
N ARG A 424 -8.03 -23.89 46.49
CA ARG A 424 -6.81 -24.69 46.59
C ARG A 424 -6.93 -26.04 45.88
N LYS A 425 -8.11 -26.69 45.93
CA LYS A 425 -8.39 -27.88 45.11
C LYS A 425 -8.36 -27.55 43.61
N ARG A 426 -8.86 -26.39 43.18
CA ARG A 426 -8.85 -25.95 41.77
C ARG A 426 -7.43 -25.72 41.25
N ILE A 427 -6.57 -25.05 42.03
CA ILE A 427 -5.17 -24.79 41.68
C ILE A 427 -4.40 -26.11 41.57
N LEU A 428 -4.51 -26.99 42.57
CA LEU A 428 -3.83 -28.29 42.56
C LEU A 428 -4.26 -29.17 41.38
N ARG A 429 -5.53 -29.12 40.96
CA ARG A 429 -6.01 -29.81 39.74
C ARG A 429 -5.36 -29.26 38.47
N LYS A 430 -5.28 -27.93 38.32
CA LYS A 430 -4.61 -27.31 37.17
C LYS A 430 -3.11 -27.64 37.10
N GLU A 431 -2.44 -27.75 38.26
CA GLU A 431 -1.03 -28.17 38.31
C GLU A 431 -0.86 -29.64 37.94
N LEU A 432 -1.76 -30.52 38.39
CA LEU A 432 -1.77 -31.92 38.01
C LEU A 432 -1.98 -32.11 36.49
N ASP A 433 -2.88 -31.33 35.89
CA ASP A 433 -3.14 -31.34 34.44
C ASP A 433 -1.98 -30.79 33.61
N LYS A 434 -1.08 -29.99 34.19
CA LYS A 434 0.16 -29.52 33.52
C LYS A 434 1.31 -30.53 33.59
N LEU A 435 1.22 -31.51 34.50
CA LEU A 435 2.24 -32.53 34.75
C LEU A 435 1.98 -33.83 33.97
N ASN A 436 0.72 -34.09 33.58
CA ASN A 436 0.34 -35.13 32.62
C ASN A 436 0.38 -34.58 31.20
#